data_AF-A0AAD7ZW65-F1
#
_entry.id   AF-A0AAD7ZW65-F1
#
_cell.length_a   1.000
_cell.length_b   1.000
_cell.length_c   1.000
_cell.angle_alpha   90.00
_cell.angle_beta   90.00
_cell.angle_gamma   90.00
#
_symmetry.space_group_name_H-M   'P 1'
#
loop_
_entity.id
_entity.type
_entity.pdbx_description
1 polymer ?
#
loop_
_entity_poly.entity_id
_entity_poly.type
_entity_poly.pdbx_seq_one_letter_code
_entity_poly.pdbx_strand_id
1 'polypeptide(L)'
;MWSFLRKTNLGRIVQNTLYCFKTMTTSERLAKLETRAITAEEIIKTLKNEVEEMKKLAIQQSSGAKVKQLEAENEQLKLEIQQWKNNLSRLVSVPSSNKVNLQETVSKPDKGPAEVDTSPKPQAVVDQDNCKAEKKKKEKPADGKKSKSGGGNTTVEEPPVDVGRLDFRVGRIISAKRHPDADSLYVEEIDVGEGKSRTVVSGLVKFVPVEELQDRLVVLLCNLKPVKMRGVTSEAMVMCASTPDKVEVLCPPEGCIPGDQVHVEGYPRLPDPVLNPKKKIFETVAPDLKTNSERVATYKGVPFSVPGKGVVTAPSLVQVNIK
;
A
#
# COMPACT_ATOMS: atom_id res chain seq x y z
N MET A 1 55.32 6.10 18.02
CA MET A 1 53.93 6.53 18.34
C MET A 1 53.43 6.12 19.72
N TRP A 2 53.78 4.95 20.26
CA TRP A 2 53.29 4.48 21.57
C TRP A 2 53.78 5.26 22.82
N SER A 3 54.87 6.02 22.70
CA SER A 3 55.38 6.86 23.81
C SER A 3 54.65 8.19 23.95
N PHE A 4 53.86 8.60 22.94
CA PHE A 4 53.18 9.89 22.92
C PHE A 4 51.80 9.85 23.60
N LEU A 5 51.09 8.71 23.53
CA LEU A 5 49.82 8.53 24.24
C LEU A 5 49.96 8.40 25.77
N ARG A 6 51.16 8.15 26.30
CA ARG A 6 51.38 8.04 27.76
C ARG A 6 51.48 9.39 28.48
N LYS A 7 51.66 10.50 27.76
CA LYS A 7 51.83 11.84 28.34
C LYS A 7 50.56 12.71 28.29
N THR A 8 49.47 12.24 27.68
CA THR A 8 48.20 12.96 27.67
C THR A 8 47.38 12.62 28.91
N ASN A 9 46.56 13.56 29.40
CA ASN A 9 45.64 13.33 30.53
C ASN A 9 44.75 12.10 30.30
N LEU A 10 44.34 11.87 29.05
CA LEU A 10 43.55 10.70 28.66
C LEU A 10 44.31 9.38 28.85
N GLY A 11 45.61 9.33 28.53
CA GLY A 11 46.45 8.16 28.75
C GLY A 11 46.64 7.81 30.22
N ARG A 12 46.78 8.82 31.09
CA ARG A 12 46.82 8.62 32.56
C ARG A 12 45.49 8.17 33.13
N ILE A 13 44.36 8.70 32.63
CA ILE A 13 43.02 8.29 33.05
C ILE A 13 42.77 6.83 32.67
N VAL A 14 43.11 6.43 31.44
CA VAL A 14 42.96 5.04 30.97
C VAL A 14 43.87 4.09 31.74
N GLN A 15 45.13 4.46 32.03
CA GLN A 15 46.01 3.62 32.84
C GLN A 15 45.58 3.52 34.32
N ASN A 16 45.12 4.61 34.93
CA ASN A 16 44.60 4.58 36.31
C ASN A 16 43.29 3.78 36.42
N THR A 17 42.41 3.87 35.43
CA THR A 17 41.18 3.03 35.39
C THR A 17 41.49 1.57 35.14
N LEU A 18 42.49 1.23 34.31
CA LEU A 18 42.95 -0.15 34.13
C LEU A 18 43.64 -0.70 35.39
N TYR A 19 44.41 0.14 36.09
CA TYR A 19 45.11 -0.24 37.32
C TYR A 19 44.14 -0.45 38.49
N CYS A 20 43.23 0.51 38.72
CA CYS A 20 42.10 0.37 39.65
C CYS A 20 41.22 -0.84 39.27
N PHE A 21 41.05 -1.03 37.96
CA PHE A 21 40.62 -2.25 37.28
C PHE A 21 41.17 -3.50 37.96
N LYS A 22 42.49 -3.64 37.85
CA LYS A 22 43.29 -4.80 38.22
C LYS A 22 43.46 -5.01 39.73
N THR A 23 43.37 -3.95 40.53
CA THR A 23 43.53 -3.99 42.00
C THR A 23 42.23 -4.18 42.77
N MET A 24 41.06 -3.95 42.15
CA MET A 24 39.78 -4.21 42.80
C MET A 24 39.52 -5.71 42.95
N THR A 25 38.96 -6.09 44.10
CA THR A 25 38.52 -7.46 44.36
C THR A 25 37.38 -7.84 43.42
N THR A 26 37.20 -9.13 43.16
CA THR A 26 36.12 -9.62 42.29
C THR A 26 34.73 -9.17 42.76
N SER A 27 34.54 -9.04 44.08
CA SER A 27 33.30 -8.56 44.70
C SER A 27 32.98 -7.09 44.36
N GLU A 28 33.96 -6.18 44.41
CA GLU A 28 33.75 -4.76 44.11
C GLU A 28 33.46 -4.50 42.62
N ARG A 29 34.01 -5.33 41.73
CA ARG A 29 33.73 -5.25 40.29
C ARG A 29 32.30 -5.69 39.97
N LEU A 30 31.82 -6.74 40.66
CA LEU A 30 30.44 -7.21 40.52
C LEU A 30 29.45 -6.16 41.02
N ALA A 31 29.69 -5.56 42.19
CA ALA A 31 28.82 -4.49 42.72
C ALA A 31 28.71 -3.27 41.78
N LYS A 32 29.81 -2.91 41.10
CA LYS A 32 29.81 -1.85 40.07
C LYS A 32 29.05 -2.23 38.79
N LEU A 33 29.04 -3.51 38.43
CA LEU A 33 28.27 -4.01 37.28
C LEU A 33 26.78 -4.08 37.61
N GLU A 34 26.44 -4.52 38.82
CA GLU A 34 25.06 -4.57 39.31
C GLU A 34 24.44 -3.16 39.39
N THR A 35 25.14 -2.19 39.97
CA THR A 35 24.67 -0.80 40.01
C THR A 35 24.48 -0.23 38.61
N ARG A 36 25.38 -0.51 37.66
CA ARG A 36 25.23 -0.10 36.26
C ARG A 36 24.02 -0.76 35.59
N ALA A 37 23.80 -2.04 35.84
CA ALA A 37 22.64 -2.76 35.32
C ALA A 37 21.33 -2.15 35.84
N ILE A 38 21.24 -1.86 37.14
CA ILE A 38 20.09 -1.21 37.75
C ILE A 38 19.85 0.18 37.14
N THR A 39 20.90 1.00 37.02
CA THR A 39 20.74 2.34 36.39
C THR A 39 20.31 2.24 34.92
N ALA A 40 20.76 1.22 34.19
CA ALA A 40 20.33 1.01 32.81
C ALA A 40 18.85 0.60 32.74
N GLU A 41 18.38 -0.23 33.65
CA GLU A 41 16.96 -0.61 33.74
C GLU A 41 16.07 0.59 34.07
N GLU A 42 16.51 1.46 35.00
CA GLU A 42 15.80 2.70 35.33
C GLU A 42 15.70 3.65 34.13
N ILE A 43 16.79 3.84 33.38
CA ILE A 43 16.81 4.66 32.15
C ILE A 43 15.91 4.06 31.07
N ILE A 44 15.91 2.73 30.89
CA ILE A 44 15.02 2.06 29.94
C ILE A 44 13.55 2.29 30.35
N LYS A 45 13.25 2.24 31.64
CA LYS A 45 11.91 2.47 32.16
C LYS A 45 11.46 3.92 31.90
N THR A 46 12.30 4.92 32.13
CA THR A 46 11.96 6.32 31.86
C THR A 46 11.76 6.56 30.37
N LEU A 47 12.64 6.05 29.51
CA LEU A 47 12.51 6.19 28.06
C LEU A 47 11.25 5.52 27.51
N LYS A 48 10.88 4.35 28.05
CA LYS A 48 9.61 3.68 27.67
C LYS A 48 8.41 4.54 28.00
N ASN A 49 8.38 5.15 29.19
CA ASN A 49 7.29 6.04 29.59
C ASN A 49 7.21 7.28 28.69
N GLU A 50 8.34 7.92 28.39
CA GLU A 50 8.38 9.08 27.46
C GLU A 50 7.89 8.71 26.06
N VAL A 51 8.26 7.54 25.54
CA VAL A 51 7.77 7.05 24.24
C VAL A 51 6.26 6.78 24.27
N GLU A 52 5.73 6.24 25.36
CA GLU A 52 4.28 6.05 25.51
C GLU A 52 3.52 7.38 25.57
N GLU A 53 4.04 8.39 26.27
CA GLU A 53 3.44 9.73 26.29
C GLU A 53 3.49 10.39 24.92
N MET A 54 4.62 10.31 24.21
CA MET A 54 4.75 10.82 22.84
C MET A 54 3.75 10.15 21.88
N LYS A 55 3.55 8.83 22.01
CA LYS A 55 2.52 8.10 21.24
C LYS A 55 1.11 8.59 21.56
N LYS A 56 0.78 8.79 22.84
CA LYS A 56 -0.54 9.32 23.26
C LYS A 56 -0.79 10.72 22.70
N LEU A 57 0.19 11.62 22.79
CA LEU A 57 0.11 12.97 22.24
C LEU A 57 -0.04 12.96 20.72
N ALA A 58 0.70 12.11 20.01
CA ALA A 58 0.58 11.98 18.55
C ALA A 58 -0.81 11.47 18.13
N ILE A 59 -1.36 10.48 18.83
CA ILE A 59 -2.72 9.98 18.59
C ILE A 59 -3.76 11.07 18.88
N GLN A 60 -3.59 11.84 19.96
CA GLN A 60 -4.49 12.94 20.31
C GLN A 60 -4.43 14.10 19.30
N GLN A 61 -3.25 14.42 18.77
CA GLN A 61 -3.10 15.44 17.74
C GLN A 61 -3.69 14.99 16.39
N SER A 62 -3.44 13.75 15.99
CA SER A 62 -3.98 13.16 14.75
C SER A 62 -5.51 13.04 14.79
N SER A 63 -6.06 12.56 15.91
CA SER A 63 -7.52 12.49 16.11
C SER A 63 -8.15 13.86 16.30
N GLY A 64 -7.53 14.76 17.06
CA GLY A 64 -8.03 16.11 17.31
C GLY A 64 -8.10 16.97 16.05
N ALA A 65 -7.11 16.87 15.15
CA ALA A 65 -7.14 17.57 13.87
C ALA A 65 -8.31 17.08 12.99
N LYS A 66 -8.52 15.76 12.93
CA LYS A 66 -9.60 15.16 12.14
C LYS A 66 -10.98 15.44 12.73
N VAL A 67 -11.11 15.44 14.05
CA VAL A 67 -12.36 15.82 14.76
C VAL A 67 -12.70 17.28 14.47
N LYS A 68 -11.74 18.20 14.59
CA LYS A 68 -11.96 19.63 14.27
C LYS A 68 -12.34 19.84 12.80
N GLN A 69 -11.74 19.08 11.88
CA GLN A 69 -12.10 19.14 10.47
C GLN A 69 -13.53 18.66 10.23
N LEU A 70 -13.93 17.54 10.84
CA LEU A 70 -15.29 17.00 10.76
C LEU A 70 -16.33 17.93 11.42
N GLU A 71 -15.97 18.59 12.52
CA GLU A 71 -16.83 19.59 13.17
C GLU A 71 -17.06 20.81 12.27
N ALA A 72 -16.01 21.34 11.64
CA ALA A 72 -16.13 22.46 10.70
C ALA A 72 -16.98 22.10 9.47
N GLU A 73 -16.78 20.90 8.91
CA GLU A 73 -17.60 20.40 7.79
C GLU A 73 -19.06 20.22 8.20
N ASN A 74 -19.33 19.69 9.40
CA ASN A 74 -20.68 19.55 9.94
C ASN A 74 -21.38 20.90 10.15
N GLU A 75 -20.67 21.95 10.55
CA GLU A 75 -21.23 23.30 10.64
C GLU A 75 -21.54 23.90 9.28
N GLN A 76 -20.66 23.72 8.29
CA GLN A 76 -20.89 24.17 6.91
C GLN A 76 -22.14 23.50 6.31
N LEU A 77 -22.26 22.18 6.46
CA LEU A 77 -23.41 21.43 5.97
C LEU A 77 -24.72 21.89 6.64
N LYS A 78 -24.69 22.25 7.92
CA LYS A 78 -25.86 22.81 8.62
C LYS A 78 -26.29 24.16 8.05
N LEU A 79 -25.32 25.04 7.77
CA LEU A 79 -25.60 26.34 7.15
C LEU A 79 -26.17 26.17 5.74
N GLU A 80 -25.61 25.24 4.97
CA GLU A 80 -26.09 24.93 3.63
C GLU A 80 -27.54 24.42 3.68
N ILE A 81 -27.84 23.48 4.58
CA ILE A 81 -29.20 22.98 4.81
C ILE A 81 -30.15 24.13 5.18
N GLN A 82 -29.73 25.10 6.01
CA GLN A 82 -30.56 26.26 6.33
C GLN A 82 -30.79 27.17 5.12
N GLN A 83 -29.76 27.41 4.31
CA GLN A 83 -29.90 28.20 3.08
C GLN A 83 -30.85 27.52 2.09
N TRP A 84 -30.70 26.21 1.87
CA TRP A 84 -31.61 25.42 1.04
C TRP A 84 -33.05 25.46 1.56
N LYS A 85 -33.25 25.34 2.87
CA LYS A 85 -34.58 25.49 3.51
C LYS A 85 -35.18 26.88 3.28
N ASN A 86 -34.38 27.94 3.42
CA ASN A 86 -34.84 29.31 3.19
C ASN A 86 -35.19 29.56 1.72
N ASN A 87 -34.39 29.04 0.79
CA ASN A 87 -34.66 29.13 -0.65
C ASN A 87 -35.95 28.38 -1.02
N LEU A 88 -36.15 27.18 -0.48
CA LEU A 88 -37.36 26.40 -0.70
C LEU A 88 -38.59 27.12 -0.13
N SER A 89 -38.49 27.67 1.08
CA SER A 89 -39.56 28.46 1.69
C SER A 89 -39.94 29.70 0.85
N ARG A 90 -38.97 30.38 0.24
CA ARG A 90 -39.22 31.51 -0.67
C ARG A 90 -39.95 31.10 -1.95
N LEU A 91 -39.58 29.97 -2.55
CA LEU A 91 -40.25 29.41 -3.73
C LEU A 91 -41.70 29.02 -3.43
N VAL A 92 -41.98 28.56 -2.21
CA VAL A 92 -43.33 28.15 -1.76
C VAL A 92 -44.19 29.37 -1.33
N SER A 93 -43.57 30.48 -0.94
CA SER A 93 -44.27 31.70 -0.50
C SER A 93 -44.75 32.60 -1.65
N VAL A 94 -44.58 32.21 -2.92
CA VAL A 94 -45.10 33.00 -4.06
C VAL A 94 -46.63 32.82 -4.14
N PRO A 95 -47.44 33.87 -3.93
CA PRO A 95 -48.89 33.78 -4.08
C PRO A 95 -49.26 33.61 -5.55
N SER A 96 -50.11 32.63 -5.82
CA SER A 96 -50.70 32.35 -7.12
C SER A 96 -51.40 33.57 -7.71
N SER A 97 -50.90 34.07 -8.84
CA SER A 97 -51.70 34.77 -9.84
C SER A 97 -50.97 34.80 -11.19
N ASN A 98 -51.13 33.74 -11.99
CA ASN A 98 -51.59 33.84 -13.38
C ASN A 98 -51.58 32.46 -14.06
N LYS A 99 -52.74 32.12 -14.62
CA LYS A 99 -52.94 30.96 -15.49
C LYS A 99 -52.00 31.07 -16.69
N VAL A 100 -51.18 30.05 -16.93
CA VAL A 100 -50.68 29.74 -18.27
C VAL A 100 -51.22 28.36 -18.64
N ASN A 101 -52.01 28.37 -19.70
CA ASN A 101 -52.62 27.24 -20.37
C ASN A 101 -51.53 26.34 -20.97
N LEU A 102 -51.50 25.06 -20.58
CA LEU A 102 -50.67 24.05 -21.24
C LEU A 102 -51.31 23.67 -22.57
N GLN A 103 -50.62 23.95 -23.68
CA GLN A 103 -50.72 23.13 -24.88
C GLN A 103 -49.50 22.20 -24.91
N GLU A 104 -49.76 20.90 -24.74
CA GLU A 104 -48.78 19.84 -25.00
C GLU A 104 -48.65 19.61 -26.51
N THR A 105 -47.43 19.67 -27.02
CA THR A 105 -47.01 18.79 -28.12
C THR A 105 -45.84 17.93 -27.65
N VAL A 106 -46.19 16.69 -27.28
CA VAL A 106 -45.50 15.41 -27.51
C VAL A 106 -43.97 15.38 -27.35
N SER A 107 -43.46 14.69 -26.33
CA SER A 107 -42.88 13.32 -26.48
C SER A 107 -42.40 12.74 -25.12
N LYS A 108 -43.11 11.70 -24.67
CA LYS A 108 -42.76 10.71 -23.63
C LYS A 108 -41.42 9.99 -23.95
N PRO A 109 -40.75 9.24 -23.04
CA PRO A 109 -41.32 8.35 -22.01
C PRO A 109 -40.49 8.30 -20.69
N ASP A 110 -40.75 7.56 -19.61
CA ASP A 110 -41.73 6.54 -19.24
C ASP A 110 -41.77 6.48 -17.69
N LYS A 111 -42.96 6.20 -17.13
CA LYS A 111 -43.28 5.53 -15.84
C LYS A 111 -42.69 6.05 -14.51
N GLY A 112 -43.56 6.70 -13.72
CA GLY A 112 -43.71 6.35 -12.29
C GLY A 112 -44.87 5.34 -12.10
N PRO A 113 -45.46 5.20 -10.90
CA PRO A 113 -44.94 5.52 -9.56
C PRO A 113 -45.39 4.52 -8.44
N ALA A 114 -44.85 4.74 -7.23
CA ALA A 114 -45.49 4.66 -5.90
C ALA A 114 -46.18 3.38 -5.33
N GLU A 115 -45.62 2.99 -4.18
CA GLU A 115 -46.12 2.45 -2.88
C GLU A 115 -47.60 2.05 -2.57
N VAL A 116 -47.66 1.06 -1.65
CA VAL A 116 -48.63 0.68 -0.57
C VAL A 116 -49.76 -0.35 -0.83
N ASP A 117 -49.50 -1.55 -0.27
CA ASP A 117 -50.33 -2.50 0.53
C ASP A 117 -51.76 -2.93 0.11
N THR A 118 -51.94 -4.23 -0.15
CA THR A 118 -52.99 -5.13 0.39
C THR A 118 -52.82 -6.56 -0.17
N SER A 119 -52.74 -7.56 0.72
CA SER A 119 -52.85 -9.01 0.41
C SER A 119 -54.33 -9.43 0.28
N PRO A 120 -54.75 -10.47 -0.50
CA PRO A 120 -54.33 -11.89 -0.33
C PRO A 120 -54.13 -12.76 -1.60
N LYS A 121 -53.39 -13.87 -1.40
CA LYS A 121 -53.08 -15.10 -2.22
C LYS A 121 -54.33 -15.81 -2.81
N PRO A 122 -54.24 -16.95 -3.60
CA PRO A 122 -53.11 -17.66 -4.25
C PRO A 122 -53.39 -18.20 -5.70
N GLN A 123 -52.34 -18.74 -6.38
CA GLN A 123 -52.30 -19.85 -7.41
C GLN A 123 -51.22 -19.52 -8.49
N ALA A 124 -50.04 -20.16 -8.56
CA ALA A 124 -49.70 -21.54 -8.97
C ALA A 124 -49.98 -21.86 -10.47
N VAL A 125 -48.93 -21.84 -11.31
CA VAL A 125 -48.60 -22.72 -12.49
C VAL A 125 -47.30 -22.17 -13.13
N VAL A 126 -46.11 -22.77 -13.01
CA VAL A 126 -45.49 -23.87 -13.80
C VAL A 126 -45.56 -23.63 -15.32
N ASP A 127 -44.42 -23.38 -16.00
CA ASP A 127 -43.83 -24.31 -16.98
C ASP A 127 -42.57 -23.77 -17.71
N GLN A 128 -41.66 -24.71 -17.96
CA GLN A 128 -40.44 -24.60 -18.76
C GLN A 128 -40.79 -24.59 -20.26
N ASP A 129 -39.97 -23.96 -21.12
CA ASP A 129 -39.33 -24.72 -22.21
C ASP A 129 -38.23 -23.95 -22.96
N ASN A 130 -37.30 -24.75 -23.48
CA ASN A 130 -36.06 -24.47 -24.20
C ASN A 130 -36.31 -24.52 -25.72
N CYS A 131 -35.55 -23.79 -26.54
CA CYS A 131 -34.92 -24.34 -27.77
C CYS A 131 -34.07 -23.32 -28.56
N LYS A 132 -33.21 -23.90 -29.40
CA LYS A 132 -31.90 -23.49 -29.90
C LYS A 132 -31.92 -23.00 -31.37
N ALA A 133 -30.85 -22.28 -31.72
CA ALA A 133 -30.18 -22.21 -33.05
C ALA A 133 -30.89 -21.39 -34.16
N GLU A 134 -30.26 -20.71 -35.13
CA GLU A 134 -28.99 -20.91 -35.84
C GLU A 134 -28.37 -19.60 -36.39
N LYS A 135 -27.09 -19.73 -36.78
CA LYS A 135 -26.17 -18.78 -37.46
C LYS A 135 -26.71 -18.19 -38.78
N LYS A 136 -26.24 -16.97 -39.12
CA LYS A 136 -25.75 -16.71 -40.49
C LYS A 136 -24.65 -15.64 -40.54
N LYS A 137 -23.52 -16.07 -41.11
CA LYS A 137 -22.30 -15.34 -41.51
C LYS A 137 -22.59 -14.51 -42.77
N LYS A 138 -21.99 -13.33 -42.92
CA LYS A 138 -21.70 -12.74 -44.24
C LYS A 138 -20.40 -11.94 -44.22
N GLU A 139 -19.68 -12.07 -45.32
CA GLU A 139 -18.26 -11.77 -45.57
C GLU A 139 -17.98 -10.32 -46.01
N LYS A 140 -16.68 -10.00 -45.99
CA LYS A 140 -15.97 -8.83 -46.55
C LYS A 140 -16.24 -8.57 -48.05
N PRO A 141 -15.77 -7.41 -48.52
CA PRO A 141 -14.81 -7.41 -49.63
C PRO A 141 -13.53 -6.59 -49.35
N ALA A 142 -12.41 -7.07 -49.91
CA ALA A 142 -11.20 -6.31 -50.29
C ALA A 142 -11.46 -5.62 -51.66
N ASP A 143 -10.75 -4.61 -52.17
CA ASP A 143 -9.31 -4.43 -52.36
C ASP A 143 -9.03 -2.93 -52.68
N GLY A 144 -7.78 -2.51 -52.51
CA GLY A 144 -7.31 -1.15 -52.77
C GLY A 144 -5.84 -0.92 -52.38
N LYS A 145 -4.93 -1.75 -52.91
CA LYS A 145 -3.46 -1.50 -53.01
C LYS A 145 -3.23 -0.25 -53.91
N LYS A 146 -2.21 0.62 -53.81
CA LYS A 146 -0.86 0.58 -53.23
C LYS A 146 -0.24 1.99 -53.45
N SER A 147 0.47 2.55 -52.48
CA SER A 147 1.71 3.29 -52.77
C SER A 147 2.69 3.02 -51.63
N LYS A 148 3.90 2.62 -52.03
CA LYS A 148 4.96 2.08 -51.17
C LYS A 148 6.21 2.92 -51.45
N SER A 149 6.70 3.62 -50.44
CA SER A 149 8.08 4.15 -50.35
C SER A 149 8.43 4.07 -48.87
N GLY A 150 9.03 2.96 -48.45
CA GLY A 150 10.48 2.88 -48.21
C GLY A 150 10.66 2.98 -46.69
N GLY A 151 10.86 1.88 -45.96
CA GLY A 151 12.08 1.08 -46.07
C GLY A 151 13.09 1.59 -45.04
N GLY A 152 12.72 1.53 -43.75
CA GLY A 152 13.62 1.74 -42.63
C GLY A 152 13.35 0.64 -41.62
N ASN A 153 14.14 -0.42 -41.68
CA ASN A 153 14.14 -1.50 -40.70
C ASN A 153 14.64 -0.92 -39.37
N THR A 154 13.76 -0.27 -38.62
CA THR A 154 14.01 -0.03 -37.21
C THR A 154 13.65 -1.33 -36.53
N THR A 155 14.65 -2.18 -36.33
CA THR A 155 14.65 -3.08 -35.19
C THR A 155 14.33 -2.20 -33.99
N VAL A 156 13.08 -2.21 -33.57
CA VAL A 156 12.70 -1.70 -32.25
C VAL A 156 13.44 -2.66 -31.32
N GLU A 157 14.64 -2.28 -30.89
CA GLU A 157 15.34 -3.00 -29.83
C GLU A 157 14.34 -3.08 -28.69
N GLU A 158 13.82 -4.28 -28.48
CA GLU A 158 12.91 -4.50 -27.36
C GLU A 158 13.72 -4.19 -26.11
N PRO A 159 13.26 -3.24 -25.26
CA PRO A 159 14.05 -2.82 -24.12
C PRO A 159 14.39 -4.04 -23.26
N PRO A 160 15.61 -4.08 -22.68
CA PRO A 160 16.05 -5.22 -21.88
C PRO A 160 15.01 -5.57 -20.82
N VAL A 161 14.77 -6.88 -20.65
CA VAL A 161 13.85 -7.38 -19.62
C VAL A 161 14.60 -7.34 -18.30
N ASP A 162 14.48 -6.22 -17.60
CA ASP A 162 15.12 -5.98 -16.32
C ASP A 162 14.17 -5.36 -15.29
N VAL A 163 14.69 -5.10 -14.10
CA VAL A 163 13.96 -4.53 -12.96
C VAL A 163 13.42 -3.12 -13.24
N GLY A 164 14.00 -2.38 -14.19
CA GLY A 164 13.59 -1.03 -14.56
C GLY A 164 12.18 -0.96 -15.14
N ARG A 165 11.68 -2.07 -15.71
CA ARG A 165 10.32 -2.20 -16.24
C ARG A 165 9.25 -2.48 -15.18
N LEU A 166 9.66 -2.79 -13.94
CA LEU A 166 8.77 -3.05 -12.82
C LEU A 166 8.52 -1.76 -12.03
N ASP A 167 7.26 -1.50 -11.69
CA ASP A 167 6.88 -0.31 -10.92
C ASP A 167 6.85 -0.65 -9.43
N PHE A 168 8.03 -0.62 -8.78
CA PHE A 168 8.14 -0.77 -7.34
C PHE A 168 7.92 0.54 -6.60
N ARG A 169 6.96 0.58 -5.67
CA ARG A 169 6.67 1.76 -4.84
C ARG A 169 6.49 1.39 -3.38
N VAL A 170 6.73 2.34 -2.50
CA VAL A 170 6.37 2.22 -1.08
C VAL A 170 4.88 2.53 -0.93
N GLY A 171 4.18 1.68 -0.18
CA GLY A 171 2.80 1.92 0.23
C GLY A 171 2.61 1.77 1.73
N ARG A 172 1.52 2.32 2.25
CA ARG A 172 1.10 2.18 3.65
C ARG A 172 -0.22 1.43 3.72
N ILE A 173 -0.25 0.33 4.45
CA ILE A 173 -1.48 -0.44 4.68
C ILE A 173 -2.37 0.39 5.61
N ILE A 174 -3.50 0.88 5.09
CA ILE A 174 -4.49 1.65 5.86
C ILE A 174 -5.38 0.72 6.65
N SER A 175 -5.77 -0.40 6.04
CA SER A 175 -6.55 -1.43 6.73
C SER A 175 -6.25 -2.79 6.14
N ALA A 176 -6.08 -3.80 6.99
CA ALA A 176 -6.03 -5.20 6.60
C ALA A 176 -7.17 -5.98 7.28
N LYS A 177 -7.88 -6.81 6.52
CA LYS A 177 -8.97 -7.67 7.00
C LYS A 177 -8.86 -9.06 6.39
N ARG A 178 -9.33 -10.09 7.08
CA ARG A 178 -9.40 -11.45 6.49
C ARG A 178 -10.37 -11.45 5.32
N HIS A 179 -10.04 -12.18 4.26
CA HIS A 179 -10.90 -12.31 3.10
C HIS A 179 -12.18 -13.09 3.49
N PRO A 180 -13.39 -12.63 3.10
CA PRO A 180 -14.65 -13.27 3.51
C PRO A 180 -14.78 -14.72 3.05
N ASP A 181 -14.32 -14.99 1.82
CA ASP A 181 -14.42 -16.33 1.20
C ASP A 181 -13.08 -17.11 1.17
N ALA A 182 -12.06 -16.69 1.92
CA ALA A 182 -10.75 -17.35 1.90
C ALA A 182 -9.92 -17.17 3.19
N ASP A 183 -9.75 -18.25 3.94
CA ASP A 183 -9.04 -18.23 5.24
C ASP A 183 -7.54 -17.92 5.14
N SER A 184 -6.93 -18.15 3.98
CA SER A 184 -5.49 -17.92 3.77
C SER A 184 -5.16 -16.54 3.23
N LEU A 185 -6.16 -15.71 2.94
CA LEU A 185 -5.97 -14.42 2.28
C LEU A 185 -6.39 -13.26 3.19
N TYR A 186 -5.62 -12.18 3.11
CA TYR A 186 -6.02 -10.87 3.59
C TYR A 186 -6.48 -10.01 2.41
N VAL A 187 -7.35 -9.05 2.72
CA VAL A 187 -7.73 -7.95 1.85
C VAL A 187 -7.20 -6.69 2.51
N GLU A 188 -6.22 -6.05 1.88
CA GLU A 188 -5.61 -4.82 2.32
C GLU A 188 -6.04 -3.64 1.46
N GLU A 189 -6.30 -2.52 2.11
CA GLU A 189 -6.41 -1.20 1.48
C GLU A 189 -5.09 -0.47 1.68
N ILE A 190 -4.34 -0.24 0.61
CA ILE A 190 -2.97 0.29 0.68
C ILE A 190 -2.88 1.63 -0.04
N ASP A 191 -2.45 2.67 0.68
CA ASP A 191 -2.11 3.97 0.09
C ASP A 191 -0.77 3.87 -0.64
N VAL A 192 -0.74 4.27 -1.91
CA VAL A 192 0.45 4.30 -2.77
C VAL A 192 0.78 5.70 -3.28
N GLY A 193 0.22 6.74 -2.66
CA GLY A 193 0.46 8.13 -3.04
C GLY A 193 -0.26 8.59 -4.31
N GLU A 194 -1.27 7.84 -4.76
CA GLU A 194 -2.05 8.14 -5.98
C GLU A 194 -3.38 8.88 -5.68
N GLY A 195 -3.60 9.26 -4.41
CA GLY A 195 -4.84 9.89 -3.94
C GLY A 195 -6.02 8.94 -3.76
N LYS A 196 -5.86 7.66 -4.14
CA LYS A 196 -6.80 6.57 -3.87
C LYS A 196 -6.03 5.36 -3.33
N SER A 197 -6.60 4.68 -2.36
CA SER A 197 -6.11 3.39 -1.90
C SER A 197 -6.33 2.34 -2.97
N ARG A 198 -5.38 1.40 -3.08
CA ARG A 198 -5.52 0.21 -3.92
C ARG A 198 -5.93 -0.97 -3.05
N THR A 199 -6.85 -1.78 -3.56
CA THR A 199 -7.20 -3.05 -2.93
C THR A 199 -6.15 -4.10 -3.32
N VAL A 200 -5.55 -4.72 -2.33
CA VAL A 200 -4.54 -5.78 -2.48
C VAL A 200 -5.02 -7.03 -1.75
N VAL A 201 -4.76 -8.19 -2.34
CA VAL A 201 -5.08 -9.47 -1.73
C VAL A 201 -3.79 -10.24 -1.51
N SER A 202 -3.37 -10.38 -0.26
CA SER A 202 -2.12 -11.07 0.09
C SER A 202 -2.37 -12.43 0.76
N GLY A 203 -1.47 -13.38 0.53
CA GLY A 203 -1.49 -14.71 1.15
C GLY A 203 -0.76 -14.80 2.49
N LEU A 204 -0.86 -13.77 3.34
CA LEU A 204 0.00 -13.61 4.53
C LEU A 204 -0.61 -14.14 5.84
N VAL A 205 -1.86 -14.63 5.84
CA VAL A 205 -2.59 -15.01 7.08
C VAL A 205 -1.85 -16.02 7.96
N LYS A 206 -1.07 -16.91 7.36
CA LYS A 206 -0.30 -17.93 8.10
C LYS A 206 1.02 -17.42 8.67
N PHE A 207 1.49 -16.27 8.19
CA PHE A 207 2.86 -15.80 8.41
C PHE A 207 2.94 -14.50 9.20
N VAL A 208 1.99 -13.59 8.96
CA VAL A 208 1.97 -12.26 9.59
C VAL A 208 0.61 -12.02 10.21
N PRO A 209 0.53 -11.70 11.51
CA PRO A 209 -0.73 -11.38 12.16
C PRO A 209 -1.28 -10.04 11.64
N VAL A 210 -2.60 -9.88 11.67
CA VAL A 210 -3.29 -8.72 11.05
C VAL A 210 -2.93 -7.41 11.73
N GLU A 211 -2.57 -7.47 13.01
CA GLU A 211 -2.14 -6.36 13.86
C GLU A 211 -0.79 -5.80 13.43
N GLU A 212 0.11 -6.65 12.93
CA GLU A 212 1.40 -6.22 12.38
C GLU A 212 1.30 -5.64 10.98
N LEU A 213 0.17 -5.84 10.29
CA LEU A 213 -0.07 -5.28 8.96
C LEU A 213 -0.72 -3.89 9.05
N GLN A 214 -1.44 -3.56 10.12
CA GLN A 214 -2.05 -2.24 10.25
C GLN A 214 -0.98 -1.14 10.28
N ASP A 215 -1.19 -0.08 9.49
CA ASP A 215 -0.30 1.07 9.39
C ASP A 215 1.15 0.76 8.99
N ARG A 216 1.41 -0.46 8.52
CA ARG A 216 2.75 -0.89 8.11
C ARG A 216 3.10 -0.33 6.73
N LEU A 217 4.32 0.18 6.61
CA LEU A 217 4.92 0.51 5.32
C LEU A 217 5.44 -0.77 4.65
N VAL A 218 5.14 -0.91 3.37
CA VAL A 218 5.46 -2.08 2.56
C VAL A 218 5.96 -1.66 1.18
N VAL A 219 6.69 -2.55 0.49
CA VAL A 219 7.03 -2.35 -0.92
C VAL A 219 6.03 -3.12 -1.78
N LEU A 220 5.52 -2.46 -2.81
CA LEU A 220 4.52 -2.99 -3.72
C LEU A 220 5.04 -3.03 -5.15
N LEU A 221 4.57 -4.00 -5.91
CA LEU A 221 4.63 -4.00 -7.36
C LEU A 221 3.28 -3.52 -7.93
N CYS A 222 3.29 -2.33 -8.53
CA CYS A 222 2.07 -1.58 -8.87
C CYS A 222 1.63 -1.68 -10.34
N ASN A 223 2.46 -2.20 -11.24
CA ASN A 223 2.15 -2.27 -12.67
C ASN A 223 1.80 -3.69 -13.17
N LEU A 224 1.49 -4.62 -12.27
CA LEU A 224 0.91 -5.90 -12.67
C LEU A 224 -0.52 -5.70 -13.20
N LYS A 225 -0.94 -6.58 -14.11
CA LYS A 225 -2.35 -6.64 -14.50
C LYS A 225 -3.20 -7.05 -13.29
N PRO A 226 -4.26 -6.30 -12.93
CA PRO A 226 -5.11 -6.66 -11.81
C PRO A 226 -5.68 -8.08 -11.92
N VAL A 227 -5.66 -8.82 -10.82
CA VAL A 227 -6.09 -10.22 -10.76
C VAL A 227 -7.24 -10.37 -9.78
N LYS A 228 -8.30 -11.08 -10.18
CA LYS A 228 -9.39 -11.44 -9.28
C LYS A 228 -9.03 -12.68 -8.48
N MET A 229 -9.02 -12.55 -7.16
CA MET A 229 -8.81 -13.63 -6.20
C MET A 229 -10.08 -13.76 -5.38
N ARG A 230 -10.80 -14.87 -5.56
CA ARG A 230 -12.02 -15.20 -4.78
C ARG A 230 -13.07 -14.07 -4.76
N GLY A 231 -13.21 -13.33 -5.85
CA GLY A 231 -14.20 -12.25 -6.02
C GLY A 231 -13.66 -10.84 -5.80
N VAL A 232 -12.55 -10.69 -5.07
CA VAL A 232 -11.88 -9.39 -4.84
C VAL A 232 -10.79 -9.17 -5.90
N THR A 233 -10.67 -7.95 -6.42
CA THR A 233 -9.64 -7.60 -7.42
C THR A 233 -8.41 -7.07 -6.69
N SER A 234 -7.27 -7.74 -6.83
CA SER A 234 -5.97 -7.26 -6.35
C SER A 234 -5.31 -6.41 -7.44
N GLU A 235 -5.01 -5.16 -7.12
CA GLU A 235 -4.46 -4.14 -8.04
C GLU A 235 -2.95 -3.95 -7.90
N ALA A 236 -2.34 -4.58 -6.90
CA ALA A 236 -0.91 -4.61 -6.67
C ALA A 236 -0.52 -5.92 -5.97
N MET A 237 0.78 -6.10 -5.74
CA MET A 237 1.34 -7.23 -5.01
C MET A 237 2.34 -6.74 -3.96
N VAL A 238 2.21 -7.21 -2.72
CA VAL A 238 3.15 -6.94 -1.63
C VAL A 238 4.41 -7.78 -1.82
N MET A 239 5.57 -7.12 -1.86
CA MET A 239 6.85 -7.78 -2.04
C MET A 239 7.35 -8.39 -0.73
N CYS A 240 7.65 -9.69 -0.76
CA CYS A 240 8.04 -10.45 0.43
C CYS A 240 9.31 -11.26 0.17
N ALA A 241 10.16 -11.37 1.18
CA ALA A 241 11.20 -12.38 1.24
C ALA A 241 10.56 -13.72 1.62
N SER A 242 10.83 -14.80 0.87
CA SER A 242 10.15 -16.09 1.07
C SER A 242 11.10 -17.28 1.02
N THR A 243 10.91 -18.20 1.95
CA THR A 243 11.41 -19.58 1.94
C THR A 243 10.21 -20.54 1.89
N PRO A 244 10.42 -21.86 1.71
CA PRO A 244 9.34 -22.84 1.80
C PRO A 244 8.58 -22.79 3.14
N ASP A 245 9.24 -22.38 4.23
CA ASP A 245 8.71 -22.45 5.59
C ASP A 245 8.28 -21.09 6.16
N LYS A 246 8.82 -19.97 5.65
CA LYS A 246 8.63 -18.63 6.22
C LYS A 246 8.49 -17.56 5.13
N VAL A 247 7.61 -16.59 5.38
CA VAL A 247 7.43 -15.41 4.53
C VAL A 247 7.53 -14.16 5.40
N GLU A 248 8.30 -13.18 4.94
CA GLU A 248 8.45 -11.89 5.61
C GLU A 248 8.23 -10.75 4.62
N VAL A 249 7.41 -9.77 5.02
CA VAL A 249 7.16 -8.56 4.22
C VAL A 249 8.42 -7.69 4.23
N LEU A 250 8.81 -7.18 3.06
CA LEU A 250 9.94 -6.26 2.93
C LEU A 250 9.62 -4.92 3.61
N CYS A 251 10.60 -4.43 4.38
CA CYS A 251 10.55 -3.20 5.12
C CYS A 251 11.30 -2.09 4.36
N PRO A 252 10.59 -1.05 3.88
CA PRO A 252 11.24 0.15 3.38
C PRO A 252 11.98 0.89 4.50
N PRO A 253 12.97 1.74 4.18
CA PRO A 253 13.71 2.50 5.18
C PRO A 253 12.83 3.52 5.91
N GLU A 254 13.29 3.97 7.08
CA GLU A 254 12.56 4.97 7.87
C GLU A 254 12.41 6.30 7.11
N GLY A 255 11.32 7.02 7.37
CA GLY A 255 11.00 8.28 6.69
C GLY A 255 10.39 8.12 5.29
N CYS A 256 10.17 6.90 4.81
CA CYS A 256 9.41 6.66 3.58
C CYS A 256 7.95 7.14 3.71
N ILE A 257 7.41 7.66 2.62
CA ILE A 257 6.01 8.05 2.48
C ILE A 257 5.35 7.23 1.37
N PRO A 258 4.02 7.03 1.41
CA PRO A 258 3.28 6.41 0.32
C PRO A 258 3.59 7.08 -1.02
N GLY A 259 3.95 6.26 -2.02
CA GLY A 259 4.30 6.71 -3.36
C GLY A 259 5.78 6.89 -3.64
N ASP A 260 6.65 6.79 -2.63
CA ASP A 260 8.09 6.77 -2.86
C ASP A 260 8.49 5.65 -3.81
N GLN A 261 9.34 5.97 -4.78
CA GLN A 261 9.77 5.02 -5.81
C GLN A 261 11.03 4.27 -5.36
N VAL A 262 10.98 2.95 -5.48
CA VAL A 262 12.13 2.09 -5.20
C VAL A 262 12.99 1.97 -6.46
N HIS A 263 14.27 2.25 -6.31
CA HIS A 263 15.27 2.29 -7.37
C HIS A 263 16.32 1.19 -7.17
N VAL A 264 16.87 0.71 -8.29
CA VAL A 264 18.03 -0.16 -8.31
C VAL A 264 19.09 0.54 -9.13
N GLU A 265 20.25 0.79 -8.54
CA GLU A 265 21.34 1.51 -9.21
C GLU A 265 21.80 0.75 -10.48
N GLY A 266 22.13 1.48 -11.54
CA GLY A 266 22.51 0.88 -12.82
C GLY A 266 21.34 0.39 -13.68
N TYR A 267 20.10 0.40 -13.18
CA TYR A 267 18.90 0.08 -13.96
C TYR A 267 17.98 1.31 -14.05
N PRO A 268 17.90 1.97 -15.21
CA PRO A 268 17.04 3.14 -15.37
C PRO A 268 15.56 2.75 -15.21
N ARG A 269 14.83 3.52 -14.41
CA ARG A 269 13.41 3.27 -14.15
C ARG A 269 12.55 3.69 -15.34
N LEU A 270 12.02 2.70 -16.05
CA LEU A 270 11.11 2.86 -17.19
C LEU A 270 9.96 1.83 -17.08
N PRO A 271 9.07 1.96 -16.08
CA PRO A 271 8.02 0.99 -15.85
C PRO A 271 7.00 0.98 -16.98
N ASP A 272 6.60 -0.21 -17.41
CA ASP A 272 5.46 -0.37 -18.31
C ASP A 272 4.19 0.11 -17.59
N PRO A 273 3.24 0.79 -18.26
CA PRO A 273 1.98 1.21 -17.62
C PRO A 273 1.19 0.04 -17.03
N VAL A 274 1.14 -1.08 -17.76
CA VAL A 274 0.61 -2.36 -17.29
C VAL A 274 1.45 -3.47 -17.93
N LEU A 275 2.01 -4.35 -17.10
CA LEU A 275 2.79 -5.50 -17.55
C LEU A 275 1.92 -6.49 -18.32
N ASN A 276 2.42 -6.93 -19.47
CA ASN A 276 1.74 -7.94 -20.27
C ASN A 276 2.06 -9.36 -19.74
N PRO A 277 1.08 -10.13 -19.23
CA PRO A 277 1.33 -11.47 -18.69
C PRO A 277 1.92 -12.46 -19.71
N LYS A 278 1.70 -12.23 -21.01
CA LYS A 278 2.27 -13.09 -22.07
C LYS A 278 3.78 -12.94 -22.20
N LYS A 279 4.33 -11.78 -21.84
CA LYS A 279 5.77 -11.49 -21.91
C LYS A 279 6.53 -12.01 -20.70
N LYS A 280 5.84 -12.43 -19.63
CA LYS A 280 6.42 -13.02 -18.42
C LYS A 280 7.61 -12.23 -17.84
N ILE A 281 7.50 -10.90 -17.85
CA ILE A 281 8.58 -9.97 -17.47
C ILE A 281 8.97 -10.20 -16.01
N PHE A 282 7.98 -10.21 -15.11
CA PHE A 282 8.23 -10.44 -13.70
C PHE A 282 8.84 -11.82 -13.45
N GLU A 283 8.38 -12.86 -14.12
CA GLU A 283 8.89 -14.23 -13.98
C GLU A 283 10.33 -14.38 -14.49
N THR A 284 10.74 -13.52 -15.43
CA THR A 284 12.13 -13.46 -15.92
C THR A 284 13.03 -12.71 -14.92
N VAL A 285 12.50 -11.68 -14.25
CA VAL A 285 13.24 -10.84 -13.28
C VAL A 285 13.28 -11.46 -11.88
N ALA A 286 12.22 -12.15 -11.46
CA ALA A 286 12.03 -12.67 -10.11
C ALA A 286 13.14 -13.62 -9.61
N PRO A 287 13.74 -14.51 -10.43
CA PRO A 287 14.85 -15.36 -9.99
C PRO A 287 16.09 -14.58 -9.54
N ASP A 288 16.26 -13.35 -10.02
CA ASP A 288 17.37 -12.46 -9.68
C ASP A 288 17.04 -11.51 -8.51
N LEU A 289 15.78 -11.49 -8.06
CA LEU A 289 15.34 -10.73 -6.89
C LEU A 289 15.58 -11.55 -5.62
N LYS A 290 16.59 -11.15 -4.83
CA LYS A 290 16.98 -11.87 -3.61
C LYS A 290 17.42 -10.93 -2.51
N THR A 291 17.30 -11.37 -1.26
CA THR A 291 17.96 -10.69 -0.14
C THR A 291 19.45 -11.06 -0.10
N ASN A 292 20.32 -10.14 0.31
CA ASN A 292 21.75 -10.43 0.52
C ASN A 292 22.02 -10.94 1.95
N SER A 293 23.30 -11.09 2.32
CA SER A 293 23.73 -11.50 3.67
C SER A 293 23.38 -10.49 4.77
N GLU A 294 23.12 -9.24 4.40
CA GLU A 294 22.75 -8.15 5.32
C GLU A 294 21.23 -7.99 5.45
N ARG A 295 20.44 -8.87 4.81
CA ARG A 295 18.98 -8.81 4.67
C ARG A 295 18.47 -7.72 3.75
N VAL A 296 19.34 -7.06 2.99
CA VAL A 296 18.96 -6.03 2.02
C VAL A 296 18.34 -6.69 0.78
N ALA A 297 17.21 -6.19 0.31
CA ALA A 297 16.61 -6.64 -0.94
C ALA A 297 17.47 -6.18 -2.13
N THR A 298 17.78 -7.08 -3.05
CA THR A 298 18.66 -6.80 -4.19
C THR A 298 18.11 -7.39 -5.49
N TYR A 299 18.48 -6.77 -6.61
CA TYR A 299 18.38 -7.36 -7.95
C TYR A 299 19.78 -7.57 -8.51
N LYS A 300 20.14 -8.81 -8.85
CA LYS A 300 21.49 -9.16 -9.32
C LYS A 300 22.62 -8.63 -8.41
N GLY A 301 22.37 -8.60 -7.10
CA GLY A 301 23.31 -8.09 -6.09
C GLY A 301 23.27 -6.57 -5.86
N VAL A 302 22.53 -5.81 -6.66
CA VAL A 302 22.37 -4.37 -6.47
C VAL A 302 21.20 -4.06 -5.52
N PRO A 303 21.40 -3.27 -4.45
CA PRO A 303 20.36 -2.94 -3.48
C PRO A 303 19.15 -2.21 -4.03
N PHE A 304 17.99 -2.53 -3.47
CA PHE A 304 16.78 -1.73 -3.56
C PHE A 304 16.94 -0.52 -2.66
N SER A 305 16.92 0.67 -3.24
CA SER A 305 17.11 1.94 -2.55
C SER A 305 15.94 2.88 -2.78
N VAL A 306 15.59 3.65 -1.75
CA VAL A 306 14.69 4.78 -1.87
C VAL A 306 15.56 6.04 -1.83
N PRO A 307 15.55 6.88 -2.90
CA PRO A 307 16.41 8.05 -2.98
C PRO A 307 16.29 8.95 -1.75
N GLY A 308 17.43 9.22 -1.10
CA GLY A 308 17.51 10.07 0.08
C GLY A 308 17.06 9.45 1.40
N LYS A 309 16.62 8.18 1.43
CA LYS A 309 16.07 7.54 2.64
C LYS A 309 16.82 6.27 3.08
N GLY A 310 17.29 5.46 2.12
CA GLY A 310 18.11 4.29 2.43
C GLY A 310 17.73 3.07 1.60
N VAL A 311 17.97 1.88 2.15
CA VAL A 311 17.75 0.60 1.45
C VAL A 311 16.56 -0.18 2.03
N VAL A 312 15.92 -0.98 1.18
CA VAL A 312 14.82 -1.88 1.56
C VAL A 312 15.41 -3.16 2.15
N THR A 313 14.89 -3.63 3.28
CA THR A 313 15.41 -4.80 4.00
C THR A 313 14.32 -5.80 4.36
N ALA A 314 14.70 -7.06 4.59
CA ALA A 314 13.87 -8.07 5.22
C ALA A 314 14.14 -8.12 6.74
N PRO A 315 13.15 -8.49 7.57
CA PRO A 315 13.34 -8.61 9.02
C PRO A 315 14.46 -9.56 9.44
N SER A 316 14.47 -10.80 8.91
CA SER A 316 15.45 -11.82 9.29
C SER A 316 15.94 -12.69 8.13
N LEU A 317 15.20 -12.81 7.04
CA LEU A 317 15.57 -13.71 5.94
C LEU A 317 16.72 -13.16 5.06
N VAL A 318 17.81 -13.93 4.97
CA VAL A 318 19.01 -13.64 4.17
C VAL A 318 19.17 -14.63 3.02
N GLN A 319 19.68 -14.16 1.87
CA GLN A 319 19.95 -15.01 0.70
C GLN A 319 18.72 -15.78 0.18
N VAL A 320 17.51 -15.23 0.39
CA VAL A 320 16.25 -15.85 -0.06
C VAL A 320 15.66 -15.11 -1.24
N ASN A 321 14.77 -15.78 -1.98
CA ASN A 321 14.07 -15.16 -3.10
C ASN A 321 13.01 -14.17 -2.62
N ILE A 322 12.89 -13.07 -3.34
CA ILE A 322 11.83 -12.10 -3.18
C ILE A 322 10.72 -12.44 -4.18
N LYS A 323 9.49 -12.50 -3.70
CA LYS A 323 8.30 -12.75 -4.51
C LYS A 323 7.26 -11.70 -4.23
#